data_AF-E6UZZ6-F1
#
_entry.id   AF-E6UZZ6-F1
#
_cell.length_a   1.000
_cell.length_b   1.000
_cell.length_c   1.000
_cell.angle_alpha   90.00
_cell.angle_beta   90.00
_cell.angle_gamma   90.00
#
_symmetry.space_group_name_H-M   'P 1'
#
loop_
_entity.id
_entity.type
_entity.pdbx_description
1 polymer ?
#
loop_
_entity_poly.entity_id
_entity_poly.type
_entity_poly.pdbx_seq_one_letter_code
_entity_poly.pdbx_strand_id
1 'polypeptide(L)'
;MDYPLRFVDQLRPHLKALRKKRGLTQAQAGALVGVSQARIAEIEANPGAVGLEHLAKLLSALGASFYLRDDAPPSSGPVYAMEEGPEYASSQDTDVKVPEGWTTRKMNGGSVLVTLSAQEPDAAAAQSSDEDGAAQVGSTAPGALLRQLQALNPGKDVKPTSRRSFVIRPKTDSW
;
A
#
# COMPACT_ATOMS: atom_id res chain seq x y z
N MET A 1 25.19 -9.45 4.16
CA MET A 1 24.39 -9.54 5.38
C MET A 1 23.81 -8.17 5.62
N ASP A 2 22.49 -8.07 5.68
CA ASP A 2 21.78 -6.81 5.83
C ASP A 2 21.17 -6.75 7.23
N TYR A 3 21.38 -5.63 7.91
CA TYR A 3 20.85 -5.40 9.25
C TYR A 3 19.92 -4.19 9.18
N PRO A 4 18.59 -4.37 9.30
CA PRO A 4 17.68 -3.24 9.27
C PRO A 4 17.93 -2.36 10.50
N LEU A 5 18.29 -1.10 10.26
CA LEU A 5 18.47 -0.10 11.31
C LEU A 5 17.22 0.77 11.38
N ARG A 6 16.53 0.73 12.52
CA ARG A 6 15.35 1.53 12.81
C ARG A 6 15.71 2.86 13.48
N PHE A 7 16.83 2.90 14.20
CA PHE A 7 17.27 4.07 14.96
C PHE A 7 18.76 4.34 14.75
N VAL A 8 19.14 5.62 14.82
CA VAL A 8 20.53 6.08 14.58
C VAL A 8 21.51 5.49 15.60
N ASP A 9 21.11 5.32 16.86
CA ASP A 9 21.97 4.74 17.90
C ASP A 9 22.43 3.31 17.60
N GLN A 10 21.66 2.57 16.79
CA GLN A 10 22.03 1.22 16.36
C GLN A 10 23.28 1.24 15.48
N LEU A 11 23.62 2.35 14.83
CA LEU A 11 24.85 2.47 14.03
C LEU A 11 26.12 2.40 14.87
N ARG A 12 26.09 2.83 16.14
CA ARG A 12 27.28 2.91 17.01
C ARG A 12 28.07 1.59 17.07
N PRO A 13 27.47 0.45 17.47
CA PRO A 13 28.18 -0.82 17.47
C PRO A 13 28.60 -1.27 16.07
N HIS A 14 27.81 -0.96 15.03
CA HIS A 14 28.14 -1.33 13.65
C HIS A 14 29.37 -0.59 13.11
N LEU A 15 29.47 0.72 13.31
CA LEU A 15 30.63 1.52 12.89
C LEU A 15 31.92 1.01 13.55
N LYS A 16 31.87 0.80 14.87
CA LYS A 16 33.02 0.28 15.64
C LYS A 16 33.41 -1.13 15.18
N ALA A 17 32.43 -2.01 14.93
CA ALA A 17 32.68 -3.37 14.46
C ALA A 17 33.26 -3.39 13.04
N LEU A 18 32.74 -2.58 12.12
CA LEU A 18 33.26 -2.45 10.75
C LEU A 18 34.70 -1.96 10.74
N ARG A 19 35.01 -0.92 11.54
CA ARG A 19 36.37 -0.42 11.68
C ARG A 19 37.32 -1.50 12.20
N LYS A 20 36.94 -2.20 13.27
CA LYS A 20 37.73 -3.30 13.83
C LYS A 20 37.91 -4.46 12.87
N LYS A 21 36.87 -4.83 12.11
CA LYS A 21 36.91 -5.87 11.06
C LYS A 21 37.96 -5.56 9.99
N ARG A 22 38.24 -4.28 9.75
CA ARG A 22 39.29 -3.81 8.83
C ARG A 22 40.67 -3.62 9.49
N GLY A 23 40.80 -3.91 10.79
CA GLY A 23 42.06 -3.70 11.52
C GLY A 23 42.46 -2.24 11.69
N LEU A 24 41.52 -1.29 11.51
CA LEU A 24 41.82 0.15 11.58
C LEU A 24 41.73 0.68 13.01
N THR A 25 42.67 1.52 13.40
CA THR A 25 42.52 2.40 14.58
C THR A 25 41.58 3.57 14.25
N GLN A 26 41.11 4.29 15.28
CA GLN A 26 40.31 5.51 15.06
C GLN A 26 41.10 6.58 14.31
N ALA A 27 42.40 6.70 14.56
CA ALA A 27 43.27 7.65 13.86
C ALA A 27 43.42 7.29 12.38
N GLN A 28 43.61 6.01 12.07
CA GLN A 28 43.69 5.54 10.67
C GLN A 28 42.36 5.73 9.93
N ALA A 29 41.24 5.42 10.56
CA ALA A 29 39.92 5.68 9.98
C ALA A 29 39.69 7.19 9.75
N GLY A 30 40.15 8.03 10.68
CA GLY A 30 40.09 9.49 10.56
C GLY A 30 40.89 10.01 9.37
N ALA A 31 42.12 9.50 9.20
CA ALA A 31 42.97 9.84 8.06
C ALA A 31 42.32 9.51 6.71
N LEU A 32 41.59 8.40 6.60
CA LEU A 32 40.89 8.01 5.38
C LEU A 32 39.74 8.96 4.99
N VAL A 33 39.14 9.64 5.96
CA VAL A 33 38.02 10.57 5.72
C VAL A 33 38.38 12.04 5.97
N GLY A 34 39.67 12.32 6.23
CA GLY A 34 40.17 13.68 6.46
C GLY A 34 39.74 14.32 7.79
N VAL A 35 39.53 13.54 8.85
CA VAL A 35 39.16 14.05 10.18
C VAL A 35 40.10 13.54 11.29
N SER A 36 40.09 14.20 12.44
CA SER A 36 40.92 13.82 13.58
C SER A 36 40.47 12.50 14.24
N GLN A 37 41.37 11.86 14.98
CA GLN A 37 41.03 10.69 15.80
C GLN A 37 39.89 10.98 16.79
N ALA A 38 39.95 12.13 17.48
CA ALA A 38 38.93 12.55 18.43
C ALA A 38 37.56 12.67 17.74
N ARG A 39 37.55 13.22 16.51
CA ARG A 39 36.32 13.33 15.73
C ARG A 39 35.74 11.96 15.36
N ILE A 40 36.56 10.98 15.00
CA ILE A 40 36.08 9.59 14.80
C ILE A 40 35.49 9.01 16.09
N ALA A 41 36.13 9.23 17.24
CA ALA A 41 35.62 8.75 18.52
C ALA A 41 34.25 9.36 18.86
N GLU A 42 34.08 10.66 18.62
CA GLU A 42 32.78 11.35 18.75
C GLU A 42 31.72 10.77 17.81
N ILE A 43 32.07 10.53 16.54
CA ILE A 43 31.15 9.94 15.54
C ILE A 43 30.74 8.52 15.94
N GLU A 44 31.68 7.68 16.40
CA GLU A 44 31.38 6.34 16.89
C GLU A 44 30.52 6.37 18.16
N ALA A 45 30.65 7.41 18.99
CA ALA A 45 29.86 7.59 20.20
C ALA A 45 28.47 8.17 19.93
N ASN A 46 28.33 9.07 18.95
CA ASN A 46 27.08 9.70 18.56
C ASN A 46 27.03 9.96 17.03
N PRO A 47 26.65 8.95 16.23
CA PRO A 47 26.59 9.05 14.78
C PRO A 47 25.48 10.00 14.28
N GLY A 48 24.50 10.35 15.12
CA GLY A 48 23.45 11.30 14.80
C GLY A 48 23.88 12.77 14.85
N ALA A 49 25.03 13.07 15.48
CA ALA A 49 25.57 14.42 15.54
C ALA A 49 26.28 14.87 14.25
N VAL A 50 26.41 13.99 13.26
CA VAL A 50 27.01 14.32 11.96
C VAL A 50 25.99 14.26 10.84
N GLY A 51 26.18 15.13 9.84
CA GLY A 51 25.39 15.09 8.62
C GLY A 51 25.58 13.79 7.85
N LEU A 52 24.55 13.40 7.09
CA LEU A 52 24.52 12.16 6.30
C LEU A 52 25.72 12.02 5.35
N GLU A 53 26.20 13.13 4.77
CA GLU A 53 27.35 13.12 3.88
C GLU A 53 28.64 12.62 4.56
N HIS A 54 28.95 13.12 5.76
CA HIS A 54 30.12 12.67 6.52
C HIS A 54 29.97 11.22 6.96
N LEU A 55 28.77 10.81 7.34
CA LEU A 55 28.48 9.43 7.71
C LEU A 55 28.63 8.48 6.51
N ALA A 56 28.17 8.88 5.33
CA ALA A 56 28.34 8.12 4.09
C ALA A 56 29.81 7.99 3.69
N LYS A 57 30.61 9.06 3.81
CA LYS A 57 32.07 9.03 3.59
C LYS A 57 32.75 8.04 4.54
N LEU A 58 32.41 8.08 5.83
CA LEU A 58 32.94 7.13 6.82
C LEU A 58 32.54 5.68 6.50
N LEU A 59 31.27 5.43 6.20
CA LEU A 59 30.82 4.09 5.82
C LEU A 59 31.56 3.59 4.58
N SER A 60 31.77 4.44 3.57
CA SER A 60 32.55 4.09 2.37
C SER A 60 34.01 3.75 2.70
N ALA A 61 34.67 4.53 3.55
CA ALA A 61 36.02 4.23 4.05
C ALA A 61 36.07 2.91 4.86
N LEU A 62 34.96 2.57 5.53
CA LEU A 62 34.75 1.29 6.21
C LEU A 62 34.14 0.20 5.31
N GLY A 63 33.91 0.51 4.01
CA GLY A 63 33.30 -0.29 2.95
C GLY A 63 31.99 -0.93 3.33
N ALA A 64 31.17 -0.13 3.98
CA ALA A 64 29.74 -0.27 4.07
C ALA A 64 29.07 0.81 3.20
N SER A 65 27.78 0.64 2.95
CA SER A 65 26.96 1.57 2.18
C SER A 65 25.56 1.60 2.78
N PHE A 66 24.83 2.68 2.52
CA PHE A 66 23.41 2.74 2.83
C PHE A 66 22.59 2.03 1.75
N TYR A 67 21.52 1.37 2.18
CA TYR A 67 20.48 0.87 1.30
C TYR A 67 19.17 1.50 1.73
N LEU A 68 18.48 2.13 0.80
CA LEU A 68 17.10 2.54 0.99
C LEU A 68 16.20 1.39 0.53
N ARG A 69 15.36 0.90 1.44
CA ARG A 69 14.33 -0.09 1.14
C ARG A 69 13.00 0.52 1.55
N ASP A 70 12.02 0.42 0.66
CA ASP A 70 10.64 0.61 1.05
C ASP A 70 10.26 -0.58 1.92
N ASP A 71 9.99 -0.35 3.21
CA ASP A 71 9.48 -1.38 4.15
C ASP A 71 7.98 -1.56 3.90
N ALA A 72 7.60 -1.61 2.61
CA ALA A 72 6.28 -2.03 2.22
C ALA A 72 6.06 -3.38 2.90
N PRO A 73 4.94 -3.57 3.65
CA PRO A 73 4.58 -4.91 4.05
C PRO A 73 4.68 -5.78 2.80
N PRO A 74 5.18 -7.03 2.90
CA PRO A 74 5.22 -7.90 1.74
C PRO A 74 3.87 -7.73 1.08
N SER A 75 3.88 -7.32 -0.18
CA SER A 75 2.66 -7.29 -0.96
C SER A 75 2.27 -8.76 -1.20
N SER A 76 1.90 -9.48 -0.14
CA SER A 76 0.50 -9.69 0.14
C SER A 76 -0.35 -8.48 -0.32
N GLY A 77 -0.37 -8.16 -1.62
CA GLY A 77 -1.62 -7.72 -2.22
C GLY A 77 -2.61 -8.76 -1.72
N PRO A 78 -3.67 -8.31 -1.02
CA PRO A 78 -4.27 -9.04 0.09
C PRO A 78 -4.14 -10.52 -0.22
N VAL A 79 -3.33 -11.25 0.57
CA VAL A 79 -3.59 -12.68 0.62
C VAL A 79 -5.02 -12.67 1.17
N TYR A 80 -6.00 -12.69 0.28
CA TYR A 80 -6.99 -13.73 0.30
C TYR A 80 -6.15 -14.97 0.49
N ALA A 81 -5.80 -15.22 1.75
CA ALA A 81 -5.48 -16.52 2.18
C ALA A 81 -6.69 -17.27 1.66
N MET A 82 -6.44 -18.11 0.67
CA MET A 82 -7.04 -19.43 0.67
C MET A 82 -6.63 -20.13 1.98
N GLU A 83 -6.86 -19.50 3.14
CA GLU A 83 -7.53 -20.22 4.18
C GLU A 83 -8.89 -20.43 3.55
N GLU A 84 -9.32 -21.68 3.48
CA GLU A 84 -10.72 -21.98 3.49
C GLU A 84 -11.33 -21.14 4.61
N GLY A 85 -11.78 -19.93 4.25
CA GLY A 85 -12.63 -19.16 5.11
C GLY A 85 -13.75 -20.11 5.49
N PRO A 86 -14.29 -20.02 6.72
CA PRO A 86 -15.58 -20.63 6.96
C PRO A 86 -16.43 -20.22 5.76
N GLU A 87 -17.09 -21.20 5.16
CA GLU A 87 -18.12 -20.99 4.16
C GLU A 87 -19.17 -20.09 4.82
N TYR A 88 -18.85 -18.80 4.91
CA TYR A 88 -19.74 -17.75 5.32
C TYR A 88 -20.56 -17.57 4.07
N ALA A 89 -21.53 -18.47 3.93
CA ALA A 89 -22.67 -18.33 3.06
C ALA A 89 -22.97 -16.84 2.98
N SER A 90 -22.77 -16.29 1.78
CA SER A 90 -23.16 -14.94 1.42
C SER A 90 -24.58 -14.76 1.93
N SER A 91 -24.73 -14.15 3.11
CA SER A 91 -26.04 -13.80 3.63
C SER A 91 -26.41 -12.58 2.83
N GLN A 92 -26.97 -12.83 1.65
CA GLN A 92 -27.54 -11.87 0.70
C GLN A 92 -28.81 -11.24 1.28
N ASP A 93 -28.81 -10.91 2.58
CA ASP A 93 -29.90 -10.19 3.22
C ASP A 93 -29.48 -8.72 3.41
N THR A 94 -29.33 -8.05 2.28
CA THR A 94 -29.26 -6.60 2.22
C THR A 94 -30.40 -6.09 1.34
N ASP A 95 -31.16 -5.13 1.83
CA ASP A 95 -32.22 -4.42 1.09
C ASP A 95 -31.68 -3.55 -0.09
N VAL A 96 -30.45 -3.78 -0.53
CA VAL A 96 -29.74 -2.99 -1.56
C VAL A 96 -29.73 -3.77 -2.87
N LYS A 97 -30.29 -3.18 -3.93
CA LYS A 97 -30.37 -3.78 -5.26
C LYS A 97 -29.09 -3.48 -6.02
N VAL A 98 -28.41 -4.51 -6.54
CA VAL A 98 -27.15 -4.36 -7.28
C VAL A 98 -27.21 -5.13 -8.61
N PRO A 99 -26.52 -4.68 -9.67
CA PRO A 99 -26.44 -5.41 -10.93
C PRO A 99 -25.68 -6.73 -10.79
N GLU A 100 -25.82 -7.62 -11.77
CA GLU A 100 -25.02 -8.85 -11.87
C GLU A 100 -23.51 -8.55 -11.95
N GLY A 101 -22.69 -9.39 -11.33
CA GLY A 101 -21.23 -9.19 -11.27
C GLY A 101 -20.77 -8.18 -10.22
N TRP A 102 -21.64 -7.77 -9.29
CA TRP A 102 -21.28 -6.93 -8.14
C TRP A 102 -21.33 -7.71 -6.83
N THR A 103 -20.45 -7.35 -5.90
CA THR A 103 -20.41 -7.91 -4.55
C THR A 103 -20.89 -6.88 -3.54
N THR A 104 -21.65 -7.34 -2.54
CA THR A 104 -22.18 -6.50 -1.46
C THR A 104 -21.60 -6.91 -0.12
N ARG A 105 -21.27 -5.92 0.72
CA ARG A 105 -20.83 -6.13 2.09
C ARG A 105 -21.55 -5.17 3.04
N LYS A 106 -22.30 -5.73 4.00
CA LYS A 106 -22.93 -4.95 5.07
C LYS A 106 -21.84 -4.32 5.97
N MET A 107 -22.01 -3.03 6.25
CA MET A 107 -21.16 -2.23 7.13
C MET A 107 -21.95 -1.84 8.38
N ASN A 108 -21.24 -1.30 9.38
CA ASN A 108 -21.85 -0.80 10.60
C ASN A 108 -22.85 0.34 10.29
N GLY A 109 -23.93 0.43 11.07
CA GLY A 109 -24.96 1.46 10.89
C GLY A 109 -25.85 1.27 9.65
N GLY A 110 -25.97 0.03 9.15
CA GLY A 110 -26.89 -0.30 8.04
C GLY A 110 -26.41 0.14 6.66
N SER A 111 -25.19 0.68 6.55
CA SER A 111 -24.57 0.99 5.27
C SER A 111 -24.14 -0.29 4.54
N VAL A 112 -24.10 -0.27 3.22
CA VAL A 112 -23.65 -1.41 2.40
C VAL A 112 -22.60 -0.93 1.41
N LEU A 113 -21.44 -1.58 1.41
CA LEU A 113 -20.42 -1.39 0.38
C LEU A 113 -20.73 -2.28 -0.81
N VAL A 114 -20.76 -1.69 -1.99
CA VAL A 114 -20.96 -2.39 -3.26
C VAL A 114 -19.69 -2.23 -4.10
N THR A 115 -19.13 -3.34 -4.57
CA THR A 115 -17.91 -3.36 -5.38
C THR A 115 -18.10 -4.17 -6.65
N LEU A 116 -17.79 -3.57 -7.80
CA LEU A 116 -17.84 -4.24 -9.09
C LEU A 116 -16.67 -5.22 -9.19
N SER A 117 -16.96 -6.53 -9.19
CA SER A 117 -15.96 -7.56 -9.43
C SER A 117 -15.31 -7.32 -10.78
N ALA A 118 -13.98 -7.42 -10.85
CA ALA A 118 -13.29 -7.42 -12.12
C ALA A 118 -13.54 -8.76 -12.81
N GLN A 119 -14.64 -8.86 -13.54
CA GLN A 119 -14.68 -9.81 -14.65
C GLN A 119 -13.67 -9.26 -15.67
N GLU A 120 -12.59 -10.00 -15.92
CA GLU A 120 -11.80 -9.77 -17.13
C GLU A 120 -12.77 -9.82 -18.31
N PRO A 121 -12.69 -8.87 -19.26
CA PRO A 121 -13.47 -8.98 -20.48
C PRO A 121 -13.00 -10.26 -21.17
N ASP A 122 -13.87 -11.27 -21.20
CA ASP A 122 -13.66 -12.43 -22.04
C ASP A 122 -13.47 -11.89 -23.47
N ALA A 123 -12.31 -12.16 -24.05
CA ALA A 123 -11.86 -11.65 -25.33
C ALA A 123 -12.57 -12.36 -26.50
N ALA A 124 -13.88 -12.58 -26.37
CA ALA A 124 -14.70 -13.35 -27.30
C ALA A 124 -16.07 -12.70 -27.52
N ALA A 125 -16.10 -11.45 -27.97
CA ALA A 125 -17.28 -10.86 -28.60
C ALA A 125 -16.87 -9.80 -29.64
N ALA A 126 -16.05 -10.20 -30.60
CA ALA A 126 -15.92 -9.51 -31.87
C ALA A 126 -16.44 -10.45 -32.96
N GLN A 127 -17.77 -10.45 -33.14
CA GLN A 127 -18.47 -10.83 -34.38
C GLN A 127 -19.99 -10.80 -34.17
N SER A 128 -20.64 -9.73 -34.63
CA SER A 128 -21.72 -9.78 -35.63
C SER A 128 -22.35 -8.39 -35.77
N SER A 129 -22.44 -7.96 -37.02
CA SER A 129 -23.12 -6.75 -37.45
C SER A 129 -24.64 -6.91 -37.45
N ASP A 130 -25.29 -5.74 -37.42
CA ASP A 130 -26.63 -5.41 -37.91
C ASP A 130 -27.86 -5.55 -36.98
N GLU A 131 -28.64 -4.46 -37.07
CA GLU A 131 -30.05 -4.21 -36.72
C GLU A 131 -30.43 -3.57 -35.35
N ASP A 132 -30.89 -2.32 -35.50
CA ASP A 132 -31.75 -1.46 -34.68
C ASP A 132 -32.14 -1.92 -33.27
N GLY A 133 -31.64 -1.18 -32.28
CA GLY A 133 -32.15 -1.17 -30.91
C GLY A 133 -31.18 -0.51 -29.95
N ALA A 134 -31.43 0.75 -29.59
CA ALA A 134 -30.62 1.49 -28.62
C ALA A 134 -30.70 0.86 -27.22
N ALA A 135 -29.86 -0.15 -26.95
CA ALA A 135 -29.62 -0.71 -25.63
C ALA A 135 -28.19 -0.34 -25.20
N GLN A 136 -28.10 0.44 -24.13
CA GLN A 136 -26.86 0.97 -23.55
C GLN A 136 -25.86 -0.15 -23.23
N VAL A 137 -24.79 -0.25 -24.02
CA VAL A 137 -23.59 -1.00 -23.64
C VAL A 137 -23.08 -0.39 -22.32
N GLY A 138 -23.07 -1.19 -21.26
CA GLY A 138 -22.80 -0.76 -19.89
C GLY A 138 -21.44 -0.07 -19.76
N SER A 139 -21.44 1.25 -19.64
CA SER A 139 -20.22 2.02 -19.48
C SER A 139 -19.58 1.73 -18.11
N THR A 140 -18.32 1.31 -18.13
CA THR A 140 -17.50 1.07 -16.93
C THR A 140 -16.95 2.37 -16.33
N ALA A 141 -17.31 3.52 -16.89
CA ALA A 141 -16.90 4.82 -16.37
C ALA A 141 -17.53 5.06 -14.97
N PRO A 142 -16.76 5.58 -13.99
CA PRO A 142 -17.25 5.74 -12.61
C PRO A 142 -18.57 6.53 -12.48
N GLY A 143 -18.80 7.53 -13.35
CA GLY A 143 -20.04 8.31 -13.37
C GLY A 143 -21.26 7.55 -13.90
N ALA A 144 -21.06 6.62 -14.83
CA ALA A 144 -22.13 5.76 -15.34
C ALA A 144 -22.51 4.69 -14.30
N LEU A 145 -21.50 4.08 -13.66
CA LEU A 145 -21.68 3.14 -12.56
C LEU A 145 -22.45 3.77 -11.38
N LEU A 146 -22.13 5.02 -11.03
CA LEU A 146 -22.85 5.77 -9.99
C LEU A 146 -24.33 5.96 -10.35
N ARG A 147 -24.63 6.41 -11.57
CA ARG A 147 -26.01 6.66 -12.03
C ARG A 147 -26.82 5.37 -12.06
N GLN A 148 -26.20 4.25 -12.46
CA GLN A 148 -26.82 2.94 -12.47
C GLN A 148 -27.18 2.46 -11.07
N LEU A 149 -26.26 2.59 -10.09
CA LEU A 149 -26.53 2.21 -8.70
C LEU A 149 -27.59 3.10 -8.04
N GLN A 150 -27.64 4.39 -8.38
CA GLN A 150 -28.68 5.32 -7.93
C GLN A 150 -30.07 4.94 -8.50
N ALA A 151 -30.13 4.57 -9.78
CA ALA A 151 -31.38 4.15 -10.43
C ALA A 151 -31.94 2.86 -9.82
N LEU A 152 -31.09 1.93 -9.41
CA LEU A 152 -31.49 0.66 -8.79
C LEU A 152 -31.90 0.82 -7.32
N ASN A 153 -31.46 1.89 -6.64
CA ASN A 153 -31.72 2.14 -5.22
C ASN A 153 -32.40 3.50 -5.00
N PRO A 154 -33.62 3.72 -5.52
CA PRO A 154 -34.35 4.95 -5.29
C PRO A 154 -34.61 5.12 -3.78
N GLY A 155 -34.28 6.29 -3.24
CA GLY A 155 -34.45 6.59 -1.81
C GLY A 155 -33.26 6.24 -0.90
N LYS A 156 -32.11 5.84 -1.44
CA LYS A 156 -30.86 5.62 -0.67
C LYS A 156 -29.77 6.61 -1.09
N ASP A 157 -28.88 6.98 -0.16
CA ASP A 157 -27.72 7.83 -0.46
C ASP A 157 -26.57 6.96 -0.97
N VAL A 158 -26.20 7.13 -2.25
CA VAL A 158 -25.12 6.38 -2.92
C VAL A 158 -23.92 7.30 -3.10
N LYS A 159 -22.79 6.97 -2.45
CA LYS A 159 -21.54 7.76 -2.52
C LYS A 159 -20.37 6.94 -3.06
N PRO A 160 -19.58 7.48 -4.00
CA PRO A 160 -18.37 6.82 -4.47
C PRO A 160 -17.32 6.80 -3.37
N THR A 161 -16.67 5.65 -3.19
CA THR A 161 -15.48 5.51 -2.34
C THR A 161 -14.23 5.22 -3.17
N SER A 162 -14.39 4.61 -4.34
CA SER A 162 -13.33 4.38 -5.31
C SER A 162 -13.91 4.42 -6.73
N ARG A 163 -13.07 4.20 -7.76
CA ARG A 163 -13.52 4.12 -9.16
C ARG A 163 -14.53 2.98 -9.42
N ARG A 164 -14.53 1.93 -8.59
CA ARG A 164 -15.36 0.72 -8.76
C ARG A 164 -16.13 0.34 -7.49
N SER A 165 -16.12 1.21 -6.48
CA SER A 165 -16.73 0.95 -5.18
C SER A 165 -17.58 2.12 -4.73
N PHE A 166 -18.74 1.79 -4.18
CA PHE A 166 -19.75 2.75 -3.74
C PHE A 166 -20.32 2.29 -2.41
N VAL A 167 -20.61 3.25 -1.53
CA VAL A 167 -21.32 3.00 -0.27
C VAL A 167 -22.76 3.47 -0.43
N ILE A 168 -23.70 2.59 -0.12
CA ILE A 168 -25.14 2.85 -0.13
C ILE A 168 -25.62 2.94 1.32
N ARG A 169 -26.26 4.05 1.67
CA ARG A 169 -26.76 4.31 3.02
C ARG A 169 -28.29 4.43 3.00
N PRO A 170 -28.98 3.98 4.05
CA PRO A 170 -30.39 4.34 4.22
C PRO A 170 -30.47 5.87 4.32
N LYS A 171 -31.41 6.47 3.57
CA LYS A 171 -31.67 7.89 3.69
C LYS A 171 -32.40 8.10 5.02
N THR A 172 -31.71 8.69 5.99
CA THR A 172 -32.36 9.13 7.21
C THR A 172 -33.34 10.24 6.80
N ASP A 173 -34.64 10.00 6.92
CA ASP A 173 -35.60 11.10 6.89
C ASP A 173 -35.29 11.98 8.10
N SER A 174 -34.81 13.19 7.81
CA SER A 174 -34.70 14.24 8.81
C SER A 174 -36.11 14.64 9.20
N TRP A 175 -36.56 14.21 10.38
CA TRP A 175 -37.69 14.80 11.09
C TRP A 175 -37.23 16.00 11.91
#